data_AF-A0A9R0EMB9-F1
#
_entry.id   AF-A0A9R0EMB9-F1
#
_cell.length_a   1.000
_cell.length_b   1.000
_cell.length_c   1.000
_cell.angle_alpha   90.00
_cell.angle_beta   90.00
_cell.angle_gamma   90.00
#
_symmetry.space_group_name_H-M   'P 1'
#
loop_
_entity.id
_entity.type
_entity.pdbx_description
1 polymer ?
#
loop_
_entity_poly.entity_id
_entity_poly.type
_entity_poly.pdbx_seq_one_letter_code
_entity_poly.pdbx_strand_id
1 'polypeptide(L)'
;MDKLKKKKRIRRQTRKTIAGIKLPPIEPVEGIKTIVDVDPAYYSLVEGRPLKQNKSIHEYKKHIKSVALNRTLHGFLVDEILRIDKEIEAERNIYETAYKHFEEYQNSFDKFLADDNNKTIAIMQKSDALAKELANQTENHKKANYDLASLKSKLQYIDESLMILLSFQNFLYKASPILWQNKNNIKLDVDHPEIFVMDSDIFAKIDQDAIEKKLQNLPMPLLYFETPKQLLTIFDLLEKQNLNYLLLTTEFNSEKNKFLKTVDVMKTKLRQELDFIKEKINEIQDTIKRNEDREAEIKEVFYRILEQKIRHIVSSDMTLQIFNYVEFAYEQLIAPNETKFASLDMALALEREYDNLTLNISVYDLDMIKQIEKETYEHGHIEIKRAKEAFKMLKDVDKLSKRLKSSYEPTRRKIYE
;
A
#
# COMPACT_ATOMS: atom_id res chain seq x y z
N MET A 1 -81.76 -58.95 80.81
CA MET A 1 -81.63 -60.32 81.33
C MET A 1 -80.16 -60.59 81.62
N ASP A 2 -79.73 -61.05 82.78
CA ASP A 2 -80.48 -61.09 84.04
C ASP A 2 -79.55 -60.88 85.27
N LYS A 3 -80.15 -60.67 86.44
CA LYS A 3 -79.45 -60.38 87.70
C LYS A 3 -78.99 -61.68 88.37
N LEU A 4 -77.91 -61.62 89.15
CA LEU A 4 -77.99 -61.98 90.58
C LEU A 4 -76.81 -61.45 91.41
N LYS A 5 -77.11 -60.92 92.58
CA LYS A 5 -76.14 -60.44 93.59
C LYS A 5 -75.80 -61.56 94.56
N LYS A 6 -74.60 -61.52 95.17
CA LYS A 6 -74.41 -61.89 96.59
C LYS A 6 -73.10 -61.32 97.16
N LYS A 7 -73.22 -60.30 98.02
CA LYS A 7 -72.18 -59.95 99.02
C LYS A 7 -72.47 -60.73 100.31
N LYS A 8 -71.45 -61.27 100.97
CA LYS A 8 -71.46 -61.56 102.41
C LYS A 8 -70.13 -61.13 103.06
N ARG A 9 -70.11 -61.08 104.40
CA ARG A 9 -69.19 -60.25 105.20
C ARG A 9 -68.03 -61.05 105.83
N ILE A 10 -66.85 -60.44 105.81
CA ILE A 10 -65.94 -60.16 106.95
C ILE A 10 -65.86 -61.22 108.06
N ARG A 11 -64.63 -61.74 108.30
CA ARG A 11 -64.04 -61.77 109.65
C ARG A 11 -62.52 -61.58 109.58
N ARG A 12 -62.00 -60.59 110.33
CA ARG A 12 -60.57 -60.47 110.64
C ARG A 12 -60.25 -61.38 111.82
N GLN A 13 -59.15 -62.11 111.78
CA GLN A 13 -58.33 -62.37 112.97
C GLN A 13 -56.85 -62.23 112.61
N THR A 14 -56.12 -61.55 113.48
CA THR A 14 -54.69 -61.28 113.34
C THR A 14 -53.88 -62.21 114.24
N ARG A 15 -52.83 -62.82 113.72
CA ARG A 15 -51.63 -63.13 114.51
C ARG A 15 -50.39 -62.71 113.72
N LYS A 16 -49.52 -61.94 114.35
CA LYS A 16 -48.15 -61.68 113.87
C LYS A 16 -47.28 -62.86 114.29
N THR A 17 -46.35 -63.26 113.45
CA THR A 17 -45.19 -64.08 113.84
C THR A 17 -43.91 -63.37 113.41
N ILE A 18 -42.86 -63.54 114.21
CA ILE A 18 -41.52 -62.98 113.97
C ILE A 18 -40.71 -64.05 113.21
N ALA A 19 -39.74 -63.62 112.39
CA ALA A 19 -38.97 -64.42 111.44
C ALA A 19 -39.84 -65.08 110.33
N GLY A 20 -39.84 -64.47 109.14
CA GLY A 20 -40.75 -64.78 108.03
C GLY A 20 -40.46 -66.06 107.23
N ILE A 21 -40.00 -67.14 107.87
CA ILE A 21 -39.78 -68.43 107.19
C ILE A 21 -41.11 -69.18 107.11
N LYS A 22 -41.71 -69.25 105.92
CA LYS A 22 -42.80 -70.19 105.65
C LYS A 22 -42.21 -71.58 105.38
N LEU A 23 -42.18 -72.43 106.40
CA LEU A 23 -42.09 -73.87 106.16
C LEU A 23 -43.36 -74.31 105.40
N PRO A 24 -43.26 -75.16 104.36
CA PRO A 24 -44.43 -75.71 103.69
C PRO A 24 -45.24 -76.60 104.65
N PRO A 25 -46.55 -76.78 104.42
CA PRO A 25 -47.33 -77.76 105.18
C PRO A 25 -46.74 -79.16 104.96
N ILE A 26 -46.56 -79.91 106.04
CA ILE A 26 -46.15 -81.31 105.96
C ILE A 26 -47.38 -82.11 105.52
N GLU A 27 -47.43 -82.47 104.24
CA GLU A 27 -48.38 -83.45 103.73
C GLU A 27 -48.09 -84.83 104.35
N PRO A 28 -49.11 -85.64 104.66
CA PRO A 28 -48.93 -86.94 105.30
C PRO A 28 -48.34 -87.95 104.30
N VAL A 29 -47.00 -88.03 104.24
CA VAL A 29 -46.28 -89.01 103.41
C VAL A 29 -46.47 -90.41 103.99
N GLU A 30 -47.39 -91.16 103.40
CA GLU A 30 -47.57 -92.58 103.67
C GLU A 30 -46.24 -93.34 103.42
N GLY A 31 -45.80 -94.14 104.40
CA GLY A 31 -44.62 -95.00 104.27
C GLY A 31 -43.44 -94.69 105.20
N ILE A 32 -43.43 -93.55 105.90
CA ILE A 32 -42.43 -93.29 106.96
C ILE A 32 -42.77 -94.13 108.20
N LYS A 33 -42.29 -95.38 108.24
CA LYS A 33 -42.42 -96.27 109.40
C LYS A 33 -41.69 -95.65 110.60
N THR A 34 -42.42 -95.33 111.66
CA THR A 34 -41.88 -94.78 112.90
C THR A 34 -41.57 -95.88 113.91
N ILE A 35 -40.94 -95.52 115.03
CA ILE A 35 -40.58 -96.45 116.12
C ILE A 35 -41.84 -96.99 116.85
N VAL A 36 -43.04 -96.48 116.54
CA VAL A 36 -44.32 -96.89 117.14
C VAL A 36 -45.04 -97.95 116.30
N ASP A 37 -44.71 -98.11 115.03
CA ASP A 37 -45.42 -98.96 114.06
C ASP A 37 -44.95 -100.43 114.12
N VAL A 38 -45.33 -101.14 115.20
CA VAL A 38 -45.05 -102.57 115.37
C VAL A 38 -46.12 -103.42 114.69
N ASP A 39 -45.70 -104.42 113.91
CA ASP A 39 -46.57 -105.37 113.21
C ASP A 39 -47.52 -106.10 114.19
N PRO A 40 -48.84 -106.13 113.95
CA PRO A 40 -49.79 -106.85 114.81
C PRO A 40 -49.44 -108.32 115.06
N ALA A 41 -48.77 -109.00 114.11
CA ALA A 41 -48.36 -110.40 114.27
C ALA A 41 -47.15 -110.58 115.21
N TYR A 42 -46.39 -109.51 115.49
CA TYR A 42 -45.13 -109.57 116.24
C TYR A 42 -45.32 -110.04 117.68
N TYR A 43 -46.33 -109.51 118.39
CA TYR A 43 -46.59 -109.90 119.78
C TYR A 43 -47.16 -111.32 119.90
N SER A 44 -48.07 -111.71 118.99
CA SER A 44 -48.67 -113.06 118.95
C SER A 44 -47.69 -114.20 118.65
N LEU A 45 -46.47 -113.90 118.18
CA LEU A 45 -45.39 -114.89 117.98
C LEU A 45 -44.37 -114.93 119.12
N VAL A 46 -44.47 -114.04 120.12
CA VAL A 46 -43.48 -113.84 121.19
C VAL A 46 -43.99 -114.25 122.58
N GLU A 47 -45.30 -114.33 122.79
CA GLU A 47 -45.87 -114.92 124.02
C GLU A 47 -45.44 -116.39 124.18
N GLY A 48 -44.63 -116.65 125.22
CA GLY A 48 -44.17 -118.00 125.59
C GLY A 48 -42.74 -118.39 125.17
N ARG A 49 -41.96 -117.52 124.50
CA ARG A 49 -40.53 -117.79 124.23
C ARG A 49 -39.62 -116.62 124.65
N PRO A 50 -38.63 -116.82 125.54
CA PRO A 50 -37.72 -115.76 125.93
C PRO A 50 -36.84 -115.34 124.76
N LEU A 51 -36.95 -114.09 124.34
CA LEU A 51 -36.09 -113.48 123.32
C LEU A 51 -34.62 -113.62 123.73
N LYS A 52 -33.83 -114.35 122.93
CA LYS A 52 -32.37 -114.34 123.05
C LYS A 52 -31.88 -112.94 122.77
N GLN A 53 -31.49 -112.23 123.84
CA GLN A 53 -30.66 -111.03 123.73
C GLN A 53 -29.36 -111.44 123.00
N ASN A 54 -29.20 -111.02 121.74
CA ASN A 54 -27.92 -111.13 121.06
C ASN A 54 -26.95 -110.14 121.70
N LYS A 55 -26.22 -110.60 122.73
CA LYS A 55 -25.25 -109.81 123.52
C LYS A 55 -23.96 -109.48 122.74
N SER A 56 -24.09 -109.32 121.43
CA SER A 56 -23.06 -108.93 120.47
C SER A 56 -22.94 -107.41 120.44
N ILE A 57 -22.29 -106.85 121.46
CA ILE A 57 -21.92 -105.43 121.52
C ILE A 57 -21.12 -105.02 120.26
N HIS A 58 -20.42 -105.97 119.65
CA HIS A 58 -19.68 -105.78 118.40
C HIS A 58 -20.58 -105.50 117.18
N GLU A 59 -21.71 -106.20 117.02
CA GLU A 59 -22.67 -105.91 115.95
C GLU A 59 -23.40 -104.59 116.18
N TYR A 60 -23.81 -104.30 117.43
CA TYR A 60 -24.37 -102.99 117.78
C TYR A 60 -23.38 -101.84 117.48
N LYS A 61 -22.09 -102.02 117.82
CA LYS A 61 -21.02 -101.06 117.49
C LYS A 61 -20.76 -100.94 115.99
N LYS A 62 -20.87 -102.03 115.22
CA LYS A 62 -20.84 -102.00 113.73
C LYS A 62 -22.03 -101.23 113.17
N HIS A 63 -23.25 -101.49 113.65
CA HIS A 63 -24.46 -100.79 113.21
C HIS A 63 -24.38 -99.30 113.53
N ILE A 64 -24.02 -98.90 114.75
CA ILE A 64 -23.75 -97.48 115.09
C ILE A 64 -22.70 -96.88 114.16
N LYS A 65 -21.58 -97.56 113.91
CA LYS A 65 -20.54 -97.06 112.98
C LYS A 65 -21.09 -96.91 111.56
N SER A 66 -21.91 -97.83 111.08
CA SER A 66 -22.54 -97.74 109.74
C SER A 66 -23.59 -96.62 109.65
N VAL A 67 -24.40 -96.41 110.69
CA VAL A 67 -25.39 -95.32 110.74
C VAL A 67 -24.69 -93.96 110.84
N ALA A 68 -23.62 -93.86 111.63
CA ALA A 68 -22.79 -92.66 111.69
C ALA A 68 -22.12 -92.37 110.34
N LEU A 69 -21.52 -93.38 109.70
CA LEU A 69 -20.87 -93.25 108.39
C LEU A 69 -21.87 -92.87 107.28
N ASN A 70 -23.05 -93.50 107.26
CA ASN A 70 -24.11 -93.18 106.33
C ASN A 70 -24.67 -91.77 106.58
N ARG A 71 -24.74 -91.31 107.84
CA ARG A 71 -25.14 -89.94 108.19
C ARG A 71 -24.09 -88.91 107.74
N THR A 72 -22.80 -89.19 107.89
CA THR A 72 -21.73 -88.31 107.36
C THR A 72 -21.70 -88.30 105.83
N LEU A 73 -21.91 -89.44 105.18
CA LEU A 73 -22.00 -89.54 103.72
C LEU A 73 -23.22 -88.80 103.17
N HIS A 74 -24.38 -88.95 103.82
CA HIS A 74 -25.59 -88.21 103.45
C HIS A 74 -25.43 -86.71 103.65
N GLY A 75 -24.80 -86.27 104.74
CA GLY A 75 -24.44 -84.85 104.95
C GLY A 75 -23.56 -84.33 103.81
N PHE A 76 -22.45 -85.02 103.51
CA PHE A 76 -21.56 -84.67 102.41
C PHE A 76 -22.27 -84.60 101.04
N LEU A 77 -23.15 -85.57 100.73
CA LEU A 77 -23.93 -85.55 99.49
C LEU A 77 -24.94 -84.39 99.45
N VAL A 78 -25.55 -84.03 100.58
CA VAL A 78 -26.45 -82.85 100.66
C VAL A 78 -25.66 -81.55 100.51
N ASP A 79 -24.46 -81.45 101.09
CA ASP A 79 -23.59 -80.29 100.96
C ASP A 79 -23.08 -80.10 99.51
N GLU A 80 -22.72 -81.17 98.81
CA GLU A 80 -22.34 -81.11 97.38
C GLU A 80 -23.56 -80.81 96.47
N ILE A 81 -24.75 -81.35 96.73
CA ILE A 81 -25.97 -80.96 96.01
C ILE A 81 -26.25 -79.46 96.20
N LEU A 82 -26.22 -78.98 97.45
CA LEU A 82 -26.46 -77.59 97.81
C LEU A 82 -25.36 -76.64 97.29
N ARG A 83 -24.17 -77.16 97.00
CA ARG A 83 -23.13 -76.46 96.26
C ARG A 83 -23.43 -76.39 94.75
N ILE A 84 -23.79 -77.51 94.13
CA ILE A 84 -24.15 -77.58 92.70
C ILE A 84 -25.35 -76.66 92.41
N ASP A 85 -26.38 -76.66 93.27
CA ASP A 85 -27.53 -75.76 93.13
C ASP A 85 -27.11 -74.27 93.14
N LYS A 86 -26.16 -73.88 94.01
CA LYS A 86 -25.61 -72.50 94.04
C LYS A 86 -24.77 -72.17 92.82
N GLU A 87 -23.97 -73.11 92.32
CA GLU A 87 -23.18 -72.94 91.10
C GLU A 87 -24.12 -72.76 89.88
N ILE A 88 -25.21 -73.55 89.81
CA ILE A 88 -26.28 -73.41 88.80
C ILE A 88 -27.05 -72.09 88.94
N GLU A 89 -27.37 -71.64 90.16
CA GLU A 89 -27.99 -70.33 90.38
C GLU A 89 -27.06 -69.19 89.95
N ALA A 90 -25.76 -69.28 90.23
CA ALA A 90 -24.78 -68.29 89.77
C ALA A 90 -24.67 -68.25 88.24
N GLU A 91 -24.56 -69.40 87.58
CA GLU A 91 -24.55 -69.51 86.11
C GLU A 91 -25.83 -68.94 85.48
N ARG A 92 -27.01 -69.23 86.05
CA ARG A 92 -28.28 -68.67 85.58
C ARG A 92 -28.33 -67.14 85.71
N ASN A 93 -27.85 -66.59 86.81
CA ASN A 93 -27.78 -65.13 87.00
C ASN A 93 -26.82 -64.46 86.01
N ILE A 94 -25.69 -65.12 85.69
CA ILE A 94 -24.74 -64.65 84.66
C ILE A 94 -25.37 -64.74 83.26
N TYR A 95 -26.08 -65.84 82.96
CA TYR A 95 -26.79 -66.00 81.69
C TYR A 95 -27.92 -64.96 81.52
N GLU A 96 -28.73 -64.72 82.55
CA GLU A 96 -29.86 -63.78 82.48
C GLU A 96 -29.38 -62.31 82.36
N THR A 97 -28.25 -61.96 82.98
CA THR A 97 -27.62 -60.64 82.80
C THR A 97 -26.98 -60.49 81.41
N ALA A 98 -26.28 -61.51 80.91
CA ALA A 98 -25.75 -61.52 79.55
C ALA A 98 -26.87 -61.42 78.50
N TYR A 99 -27.97 -62.17 78.67
CA TYR A 99 -29.14 -62.14 77.78
C TYR A 99 -29.77 -60.74 77.74
N LYS A 100 -29.97 -60.10 78.89
CA LYS A 100 -30.49 -58.72 78.96
C LYS A 100 -29.58 -57.74 78.23
N HIS A 101 -28.26 -57.85 78.37
CA HIS A 101 -27.33 -57.01 77.62
C HIS A 101 -27.39 -57.28 76.10
N PHE A 102 -27.55 -58.52 75.64
CA PHE A 102 -27.76 -58.79 74.21
C PHE A 102 -29.09 -58.19 73.69
N GLU A 103 -30.17 -58.27 74.47
CA GLU A 103 -31.45 -57.65 74.14
C GLU A 103 -31.35 -56.11 74.13
N GLU A 104 -30.63 -55.50 75.08
CA GLU A 104 -30.30 -54.07 75.09
C GLU A 104 -29.47 -53.66 73.86
N TYR A 105 -28.44 -54.42 73.51
CA TYR A 105 -27.60 -54.16 72.34
C TYR A 105 -28.39 -54.27 71.03
N GLN A 106 -29.22 -55.29 70.86
CA GLN A 106 -30.09 -55.43 69.69
C GLN A 106 -31.05 -54.24 69.58
N ASN A 107 -31.75 -53.90 70.67
CA ASN A 107 -32.63 -52.72 70.72
C ASN A 107 -31.87 -51.40 70.48
N SER A 108 -30.58 -51.31 70.79
CA SER A 108 -29.73 -50.15 70.48
C SER A 108 -29.35 -50.10 69.00
N PHE A 109 -29.10 -51.26 68.38
CA PHE A 109 -28.71 -51.38 66.98
C PHE A 109 -29.88 -51.14 66.04
N ASP A 110 -31.07 -51.67 66.35
CA ASP A 110 -32.30 -51.41 65.61
C ASP A 110 -32.67 -49.91 65.62
N LYS A 111 -32.44 -49.22 66.76
CA LYS A 111 -32.57 -47.75 66.86
C LYS A 111 -31.52 -47.02 66.03
N PHE A 112 -30.26 -47.48 66.05
CA PHE A 112 -29.19 -46.89 65.23
C PHE A 112 -29.50 -47.02 63.72
N LEU A 113 -29.96 -48.19 63.27
CA LEU A 113 -30.41 -48.42 61.89
C LEU A 113 -31.60 -47.53 61.52
N ALA A 114 -32.57 -47.38 62.42
CA ALA A 114 -33.71 -46.49 62.20
C ALA A 114 -33.25 -45.02 62.07
N ASP A 115 -32.39 -44.54 62.96
CA ASP A 115 -31.84 -43.18 62.91
C ASP A 115 -30.97 -42.94 61.68
N ASP A 116 -30.17 -43.92 61.24
CA ASP A 116 -29.33 -43.77 60.05
C ASP A 116 -30.12 -43.83 58.74
N ASN A 117 -31.14 -44.69 58.66
CA ASN A 117 -32.11 -44.68 57.58
C ASN A 117 -32.88 -43.35 57.54
N ASN A 118 -33.33 -42.83 58.68
CA ASN A 118 -34.00 -41.53 58.78
C ASN A 118 -33.09 -40.37 58.32
N LYS A 119 -31.80 -40.38 58.67
CA LYS A 119 -30.81 -39.40 58.17
C LYS A 119 -30.64 -39.53 56.66
N THR A 120 -30.46 -40.75 56.16
CA THR A 120 -30.31 -41.03 54.72
C THR A 120 -31.53 -40.56 53.92
N ILE A 121 -32.75 -40.84 54.39
CA ILE A 121 -34.00 -40.34 53.79
C ILE A 121 -34.05 -38.81 53.82
N ALA A 122 -33.69 -38.17 54.93
CA ALA A 122 -33.67 -36.71 55.04
C ALA A 122 -32.59 -36.04 54.15
N ILE A 123 -31.48 -36.73 53.88
CA ILE A 123 -30.45 -36.30 52.92
C ILE A 123 -30.97 -36.47 51.49
N MET A 124 -31.56 -37.63 51.16
CA MET A 124 -32.15 -37.92 49.85
C MET A 124 -33.26 -36.93 49.47
N GLN A 125 -34.18 -36.63 50.40
CA GLN A 125 -35.23 -35.62 50.19
C GLN A 125 -34.65 -34.22 49.92
N LYS A 126 -33.53 -33.86 50.57
CA LYS A 126 -32.83 -32.59 50.31
C LYS A 126 -32.14 -32.59 48.94
N SER A 127 -31.50 -33.69 48.52
CA SER A 127 -30.93 -33.78 47.17
C SER A 127 -32.02 -33.75 46.09
N ASP A 128 -33.16 -34.39 46.31
CA ASP A 128 -34.31 -34.35 45.38
C ASP A 128 -34.92 -32.95 45.27
N ALA A 129 -34.99 -32.21 46.39
CA ALA A 129 -35.45 -30.82 46.40
C ALA A 129 -34.48 -29.92 45.63
N LEU A 130 -33.18 -29.98 45.95
CA LEU A 130 -32.15 -29.21 45.27
C LEU A 130 -32.05 -29.55 43.76
N ALA A 131 -32.23 -30.82 43.38
CA ALA A 131 -32.26 -31.23 41.98
C ALA A 131 -33.46 -30.62 41.22
N LYS A 132 -34.63 -30.52 41.86
CA LYS A 132 -35.81 -29.86 41.29
C LYS A 132 -35.63 -28.35 41.20
N GLU A 133 -35.07 -27.71 42.22
CA GLU A 133 -34.76 -26.27 42.19
C GLU A 133 -33.74 -25.93 41.10
N LEU A 134 -32.67 -26.73 40.98
CA LEU A 134 -31.68 -26.60 39.92
C LEU A 134 -32.30 -26.80 38.54
N ALA A 135 -33.14 -27.83 38.35
CA ALA A 135 -33.87 -28.04 37.09
C ALA A 135 -34.72 -26.81 36.71
N ASN A 136 -35.53 -26.30 37.65
CA ASN A 136 -36.35 -25.10 37.46
C ASN A 136 -35.50 -23.87 37.11
N GLN A 137 -34.37 -23.67 37.78
CA GLN A 137 -33.42 -22.59 37.46
C GLN A 137 -32.85 -22.75 36.04
N THR A 138 -32.44 -23.96 35.62
CA THR A 138 -31.94 -24.16 34.24
C THR A 138 -33.01 -23.90 33.18
N GLU A 139 -34.28 -24.18 33.46
CA GLU A 139 -35.38 -23.86 32.53
C GLU A 139 -35.60 -22.35 32.43
N ASN A 140 -35.55 -21.63 33.55
CA ASN A 140 -35.64 -20.16 33.58
C ASN A 140 -34.45 -19.50 32.86
N HIS A 141 -33.22 -20.01 33.04
CA HIS A 141 -32.06 -19.55 32.28
C HIS A 141 -32.17 -19.86 30.78
N LYS A 142 -32.70 -21.02 30.37
CA LYS A 142 -32.98 -21.34 28.96
C LYS A 142 -33.99 -20.38 28.33
N LYS A 143 -35.07 -20.05 29.06
CA LYS A 143 -36.08 -19.06 28.64
C LYS A 143 -35.46 -17.67 28.46
N ALA A 144 -34.75 -17.16 29.48
CA ALA A 144 -34.07 -15.86 29.41
C ALA A 144 -33.03 -15.79 28.28
N ASN A 145 -32.28 -16.87 28.02
CA ASN A 145 -31.32 -16.95 26.92
C ASN A 145 -32.01 -16.96 25.54
N TYR A 146 -33.18 -17.61 25.42
CA TYR A 146 -33.98 -17.57 24.19
C TYR A 146 -34.56 -16.17 23.94
N ASP A 147 -35.07 -15.51 24.97
CA ASP A 147 -35.58 -14.14 24.88
C ASP A 147 -34.47 -13.14 24.52
N LEU A 148 -33.27 -13.30 25.09
CA LEU A 148 -32.08 -12.53 24.73
C LEU A 148 -31.69 -12.74 23.27
N ALA A 149 -31.61 -13.98 22.79
CA ALA A 149 -31.29 -14.28 21.39
C ALA A 149 -32.36 -13.73 20.42
N SER A 150 -33.64 -13.83 20.79
CA SER A 150 -34.77 -13.22 20.08
C SER A 150 -34.62 -11.70 19.98
N LEU A 151 -34.24 -11.02 21.08
CA LEU A 151 -33.94 -9.58 21.08
C LEU A 151 -32.68 -9.23 20.26
N LYS A 152 -31.58 -10.01 20.34
CA LYS A 152 -30.37 -9.81 19.51
C LYS A 152 -30.71 -9.90 18.02
N SER A 153 -31.55 -10.87 17.61
CA SER A 153 -31.99 -11.01 16.21
C SER A 153 -32.88 -9.86 15.72
N LYS A 154 -33.74 -9.30 16.59
CA LYS A 154 -34.57 -8.13 16.27
C LYS A 154 -33.72 -6.85 16.17
N LEU A 155 -32.73 -6.69 17.05
CA LEU A 155 -31.77 -5.59 16.99
C LEU A 155 -30.96 -5.62 15.70
N GLN A 156 -30.47 -6.81 15.29
CA GLN A 156 -29.78 -7.02 14.02
C GLN A 156 -30.64 -6.60 12.82
N TYR A 157 -31.89 -7.09 12.74
CA TYR A 157 -32.82 -6.71 11.67
C TYR A 157 -33.11 -5.19 11.64
N ILE A 158 -33.18 -4.56 12.81
CA ILE A 158 -33.36 -3.11 12.91
C ILE A 158 -32.12 -2.38 12.39
N ASP A 159 -30.89 -2.78 12.76
CA ASP A 159 -29.66 -2.14 12.28
C ASP A 159 -29.45 -2.34 10.77
N GLU A 160 -29.71 -3.55 10.24
CA GLU A 160 -29.74 -3.82 8.80
C GLU A 160 -30.73 -2.90 8.07
N SER A 161 -31.96 -2.74 8.60
CA SER A 161 -32.96 -1.84 8.02
C SER A 161 -32.56 -0.36 8.11
N LEU A 162 -31.86 0.03 9.18
CA LEU A 162 -31.35 1.39 9.41
C LEU A 162 -30.22 1.70 8.43
N MET A 163 -29.27 0.78 8.25
CA MET A 163 -28.17 0.88 7.26
C MET A 163 -28.71 0.98 5.83
N ILE A 164 -29.75 0.23 5.48
CA ILE A 164 -30.46 0.36 4.20
C ILE A 164 -31.09 1.77 4.07
N LEU A 165 -31.76 2.27 5.10
CA LEU A 165 -32.35 3.61 5.10
C LEU A 165 -31.30 4.72 4.99
N LEU A 166 -30.13 4.57 5.62
CA LEU A 166 -28.98 5.49 5.46
C LEU A 166 -28.42 5.47 4.04
N SER A 167 -28.36 4.29 3.40
CA SER A 167 -27.94 4.19 1.99
C SER A 167 -28.91 4.96 1.07
N PHE A 168 -30.22 4.90 1.33
CA PHE A 168 -31.22 5.70 0.62
C PHE A 168 -31.13 7.19 0.95
N GLN A 169 -30.85 7.57 2.19
CA GLN A 169 -30.61 8.97 2.58
C GLN A 169 -29.40 9.55 1.84
N ASN A 170 -28.28 8.83 1.79
CA ASN A 170 -27.08 9.23 1.04
C ASN A 170 -27.33 9.29 -0.48
N PHE A 171 -28.12 8.37 -1.03
CA PHE A 171 -28.56 8.43 -2.43
C PHE A 171 -29.44 9.67 -2.73
N LEU A 172 -30.42 9.96 -1.87
CA LEU A 172 -31.27 11.15 -2.00
C LEU A 172 -30.47 12.45 -1.81
N TYR A 173 -29.44 12.46 -0.94
CA TYR A 173 -28.48 13.55 -0.86
C TYR A 173 -27.70 13.74 -2.16
N LYS A 174 -27.14 12.67 -2.75
CA LYS A 174 -26.44 12.74 -4.06
C LYS A 174 -27.36 13.19 -5.21
N ALA A 175 -28.65 12.83 -5.17
CA ALA A 175 -29.65 13.29 -6.14
C ALA A 175 -30.15 14.73 -5.91
N SER A 176 -29.98 15.29 -4.70
CA SER A 176 -30.41 16.66 -4.38
C SER A 176 -29.49 17.72 -5.01
N PRO A 177 -29.98 18.93 -5.32
CA PRO A 177 -29.16 19.97 -5.94
C PRO A 177 -28.00 20.44 -5.05
N ILE A 178 -26.83 20.66 -5.66
CA ILE A 178 -25.59 21.12 -4.99
C ILE A 178 -25.82 22.41 -4.18
N LEU A 179 -26.67 23.31 -4.66
CA LEU A 179 -27.03 24.56 -3.96
C LEU A 179 -27.84 24.34 -2.66
N TRP A 180 -28.42 23.17 -2.45
CA TRP A 180 -29.11 22.76 -1.22
C TRP A 180 -28.16 21.97 -0.32
N GLN A 181 -27.37 21.03 -0.88
CA GLN A 181 -26.28 20.33 -0.18
C GLN A 181 -25.35 21.31 0.55
N ASN A 182 -24.88 22.34 -0.16
CA ASN A 182 -23.95 23.35 0.35
C ASN A 182 -24.57 24.27 1.42
N LYS A 183 -25.89 24.53 1.38
CA LYS A 183 -26.58 25.32 2.42
C LYS A 183 -26.72 24.56 3.73
N ASN A 184 -26.86 23.24 3.64
CA ASN A 184 -27.10 22.36 4.78
C ASN A 184 -25.81 21.67 5.28
N ASN A 185 -24.64 22.02 4.71
CA ASN A 185 -23.32 21.43 5.03
C ASN A 185 -23.32 19.89 5.00
N ILE A 186 -24.03 19.29 4.03
CA ILE A 186 -24.20 17.84 3.94
C ILE A 186 -22.88 17.18 3.52
N LYS A 187 -22.34 16.33 4.38
CA LYS A 187 -21.22 15.44 4.05
C LYS A 187 -21.74 14.28 3.21
N LEU A 188 -21.34 14.23 1.95
CA LEU A 188 -21.55 13.09 1.06
C LEU A 188 -20.50 12.01 1.37
N ASP A 189 -20.86 10.74 1.19
CA ASP A 189 -20.02 9.57 1.47
C ASP A 189 -19.42 9.58 2.89
N VAL A 190 -20.31 9.67 3.88
CA VAL A 190 -20.01 9.21 5.24
C VAL A 190 -20.16 7.68 5.25
N ASP A 191 -19.05 6.97 5.41
CA ASP A 191 -19.09 5.56 5.81
C ASP A 191 -19.74 5.48 7.19
N HIS A 192 -20.94 4.92 7.24
CA HIS A 192 -21.63 4.64 8.49
C HIS A 192 -21.09 3.31 9.05
N PRO A 193 -20.32 3.31 10.16
CA PRO A 193 -19.90 2.05 10.76
C PRO A 193 -21.11 1.33 11.33
N GLU A 194 -21.16 0.01 11.18
CA GLU A 194 -22.18 -0.87 11.75
C GLU A 194 -22.46 -0.46 13.21
N ILE A 195 -23.72 -0.19 13.56
CA ILE A 195 -24.07 0.28 14.90
C ILE A 195 -23.89 -0.87 15.87
N PHE A 196 -24.29 -2.06 15.44
CA PHE A 196 -24.16 -3.33 16.13
C PHE A 196 -23.27 -4.29 15.33
N VAL A 197 -22.15 -4.73 15.91
CA VAL A 197 -21.31 -5.78 15.34
C VAL A 197 -21.72 -7.12 15.96
N MET A 198 -21.94 -8.13 15.13
CA MET A 198 -22.28 -9.48 15.59
C MET A 198 -21.05 -10.24 16.06
N ASP A 199 -20.67 -10.00 17.32
CA ASP A 199 -19.73 -10.86 18.06
C ASP A 199 -20.20 -12.34 18.00
N SER A 200 -19.23 -13.26 17.94
CA SER A 200 -19.44 -14.72 17.94
C SER A 200 -20.35 -15.20 19.07
N ASP A 201 -20.33 -14.48 20.18
CA ASP A 201 -21.02 -14.82 21.40
C ASP A 201 -22.42 -14.20 21.38
N ILE A 202 -23.42 -15.03 21.07
CA ILE A 202 -24.85 -14.65 21.08
C ILE A 202 -25.29 -14.13 22.46
N PHE A 203 -24.59 -14.53 23.53
CA PHE A 203 -24.89 -14.18 24.92
C PHE A 203 -23.97 -13.09 25.51
N ALA A 204 -23.11 -12.45 24.71
CA ALA A 204 -22.33 -11.30 25.14
C ALA A 204 -23.24 -10.14 25.58
N LYS A 205 -22.82 -9.40 26.61
CA LYS A 205 -23.58 -8.25 27.13
C LYS A 205 -23.47 -7.09 26.13
N ILE A 206 -24.62 -6.59 25.66
CA ILE A 206 -24.69 -5.48 24.72
C ILE A 206 -24.49 -4.15 25.45
N ASP A 207 -23.50 -3.35 25.02
CA ASP A 207 -23.24 -2.02 25.57
C ASP A 207 -24.21 -0.97 25.02
N GLN A 208 -25.34 -0.83 25.72
CA GLN A 208 -26.41 0.13 25.42
C GLN A 208 -25.88 1.57 25.26
N ASP A 209 -25.03 2.01 26.18
CA ASP A 209 -24.28 3.27 26.15
C ASP A 209 -23.55 3.56 24.82
N ALA A 210 -22.99 2.53 24.18
CA ALA A 210 -22.24 2.68 22.93
C ALA A 210 -23.19 2.81 21.74
N ILE A 211 -24.28 2.04 21.75
CA ILE A 211 -25.35 2.11 20.74
C ILE A 211 -26.05 3.48 20.82
N GLU A 212 -26.42 3.96 22.01
CA GLU A 212 -27.04 5.29 22.18
C GLU A 212 -26.15 6.42 21.67
N LYS A 213 -24.84 6.38 21.97
CA LYS A 213 -23.87 7.37 21.47
C LYS A 213 -23.71 7.31 19.95
N LYS A 214 -23.72 6.12 19.33
CA LYS A 214 -23.77 5.99 17.86
C LYS A 214 -25.06 6.56 17.28
N LEU A 215 -26.22 6.25 17.88
CA LEU A 215 -27.53 6.73 17.44
C LEU A 215 -27.66 8.26 17.53
N GLN A 216 -27.14 8.88 18.59
CA GLN A 216 -27.12 10.34 18.75
C GLN A 216 -26.20 11.07 17.75
N ASN A 217 -25.20 10.37 17.18
CA ASN A 217 -24.27 10.93 16.19
C ASN A 217 -24.79 10.87 14.74
N LEU A 218 -25.96 10.25 14.49
CA LEU A 218 -26.53 10.16 13.14
C LEU A 218 -27.12 11.50 12.67
N PRO A 219 -26.92 11.90 11.40
CA PRO A 219 -27.44 13.16 10.88
C PRO A 219 -28.97 13.11 10.76
N MET A 220 -29.65 14.15 11.27
CA MET A 220 -31.11 14.25 11.14
C MET A 220 -31.57 14.09 9.68
N PRO A 221 -32.68 13.36 9.43
CA PRO A 221 -33.17 13.08 8.08
C PRO A 221 -33.84 14.31 7.45
N LEU A 222 -33.02 15.26 7.01
CA LEU A 222 -33.45 16.37 6.16
C LEU A 222 -33.68 15.84 4.74
N LEU A 223 -34.91 15.86 4.25
CA LEU A 223 -35.24 15.43 2.89
C LEU A 223 -35.46 16.63 1.98
N TYR A 224 -34.81 16.62 0.81
CA TYR A 224 -35.12 17.57 -0.28
C TYR A 224 -36.32 17.11 -1.12
N PHE A 225 -36.57 15.80 -1.17
CA PHE A 225 -37.62 15.18 -1.96
C PHE A 225 -38.77 14.72 -1.05
N GLU A 226 -39.92 15.36 -1.18
CA GLU A 226 -41.15 15.00 -0.46
C GLU A 226 -41.99 13.97 -1.23
N THR A 227 -41.83 13.88 -2.56
CA THR A 227 -42.61 12.94 -3.39
C THR A 227 -41.72 12.19 -4.40
N PRO A 228 -41.88 10.85 -4.56
CA PRO A 228 -41.09 10.06 -5.51
C PRO A 228 -41.15 10.54 -6.97
N LYS A 229 -42.23 11.23 -7.35
CA LYS A 229 -42.39 11.82 -8.69
C LYS A 229 -41.30 12.86 -9.01
N GLN A 230 -40.85 13.63 -8.01
CA GLN A 230 -39.77 14.62 -8.19
C GLN A 230 -38.46 13.94 -8.62
N LEU A 231 -38.13 12.81 -7.98
CA LEU A 231 -36.94 12.02 -8.30
C LEU A 231 -37.04 11.40 -9.71
N LEU A 232 -38.21 10.85 -10.08
CA LEU A 232 -38.44 10.35 -11.44
C LEU A 232 -38.27 11.45 -12.49
N THR A 233 -38.82 12.65 -12.27
CA THR A 233 -38.61 13.77 -13.21
C THR A 233 -37.16 14.24 -13.31
N ILE A 234 -36.33 14.02 -12.28
CA ILE A 234 -34.89 14.26 -12.38
C ILE A 234 -34.22 13.19 -13.25
N PHE A 235 -34.56 11.91 -13.09
CA PHE A 235 -34.05 10.86 -13.97
C PHE A 235 -34.49 11.06 -15.43
N ASP A 236 -35.75 11.40 -15.68
CA ASP A 236 -36.26 11.76 -17.01
C ASP A 236 -35.49 12.92 -17.67
N LEU A 237 -34.94 13.85 -16.88
CA LEU A 237 -34.14 14.98 -17.36
C LEU A 237 -32.66 14.57 -17.54
N LEU A 238 -32.12 13.77 -16.62
CA LEU A 238 -30.75 13.26 -16.65
C LEU A 238 -30.56 12.30 -17.85
N GLU A 239 -31.52 11.43 -18.14
CA GLU A 239 -31.53 10.60 -19.35
C GLU A 239 -31.55 11.43 -20.63
N LYS A 240 -32.38 12.48 -20.70
CA LYS A 240 -32.42 13.41 -21.85
C LYS A 240 -31.11 14.19 -22.00
N GLN A 241 -30.48 14.60 -20.90
CA GLN A 241 -29.16 15.23 -20.92
C GLN A 241 -28.08 14.25 -21.38
N ASN A 242 -28.05 13.03 -20.87
CA ASN A 242 -27.11 11.98 -21.30
C ASN A 242 -27.28 11.61 -22.78
N LEU A 243 -28.51 11.51 -23.27
CA LEU A 243 -28.81 11.28 -24.69
C LEU A 243 -28.31 12.46 -25.55
N ASN A 244 -28.51 13.70 -25.11
CA ASN A 244 -27.98 14.88 -25.79
C ASN A 244 -26.44 14.91 -25.79
N TYR A 245 -25.79 14.62 -24.65
CA TYR A 245 -24.34 14.51 -24.57
C TYR A 245 -23.79 13.38 -25.46
N LEU A 246 -24.49 12.24 -25.57
CA LEU A 246 -24.13 11.15 -26.48
C LEU A 246 -24.25 11.58 -27.95
N LEU A 247 -25.36 12.24 -28.33
CA LEU A 247 -25.57 12.78 -29.67
C LEU A 247 -24.47 13.78 -30.05
N LEU A 248 -24.25 14.80 -29.23
CA LEU A 248 -23.17 15.79 -29.40
C LEU A 248 -21.80 15.12 -29.47
N THR A 249 -21.55 14.06 -28.68
CA THR A 249 -20.31 13.28 -28.75
C THR A 249 -20.17 12.53 -30.07
N THR A 250 -21.26 12.01 -30.66
CA THR A 250 -21.20 11.38 -32.00
C THR A 250 -20.96 12.41 -33.11
N GLU A 251 -21.60 13.58 -33.03
CA GLU A 251 -21.39 14.69 -33.96
C GLU A 251 -19.96 15.24 -33.89
N PHE A 252 -19.46 15.55 -32.69
CA PHE A 252 -18.08 15.99 -32.47
C PHE A 252 -17.04 14.93 -32.88
N ASN A 253 -17.31 13.63 -32.71
CA ASN A 253 -16.43 12.60 -33.25
C ASN A 253 -16.42 12.59 -34.79
N SER A 254 -17.54 12.91 -35.45
CA SER A 254 -17.56 13.07 -36.92
C SER A 254 -16.73 14.27 -37.38
N GLU A 255 -16.83 15.42 -36.70
CA GLU A 255 -16.05 16.62 -37.02
C GLU A 255 -14.56 16.44 -36.69
N LYS A 256 -14.23 15.81 -35.56
CA LYS A 256 -12.87 15.40 -35.19
C LYS A 256 -12.26 14.50 -36.27
N ASN A 257 -13.02 13.56 -36.82
CA ASN A 257 -12.56 12.67 -37.89
C ASN A 257 -12.38 13.40 -39.23
N LYS A 258 -13.17 14.44 -39.53
CA LYS A 258 -12.93 15.35 -40.67
C LYS A 258 -11.65 16.16 -40.44
N PHE A 259 -11.49 16.76 -39.26
CA PHE A 259 -10.32 17.56 -38.89
C PHE A 259 -9.01 16.75 -38.94
N LEU A 260 -8.99 15.52 -38.42
CA LEU A 260 -7.81 14.65 -38.51
C LEU A 260 -7.42 14.37 -39.97
N LYS A 261 -8.41 14.10 -40.84
CA LYS A 261 -8.17 13.93 -42.29
C LYS A 261 -7.63 15.21 -42.94
N THR A 262 -8.14 16.40 -42.62
CA THR A 262 -7.60 17.65 -43.19
C THR A 262 -6.19 17.95 -42.67
N VAL A 263 -5.89 17.63 -41.42
CA VAL A 263 -4.54 17.73 -40.84
C VAL A 263 -3.55 16.79 -41.55
N ASP A 264 -3.94 15.56 -41.84
CA ASP A 264 -3.04 14.62 -42.54
C ASP A 264 -2.85 14.99 -44.03
N VAL A 265 -3.89 15.49 -44.70
CA VAL A 265 -3.76 16.10 -46.04
C VAL A 265 -2.83 17.32 -46.02
N MET A 266 -2.90 18.15 -44.97
CA MET A 266 -2.01 19.31 -44.81
C MET A 266 -0.56 18.90 -44.52
N LYS A 267 -0.33 17.86 -43.70
CA LYS A 267 1.01 17.28 -43.49
C LYS A 267 1.61 16.74 -44.78
N THR A 268 0.82 16.05 -45.62
CA THR A 268 1.32 15.52 -46.90
C THR A 268 1.67 16.64 -47.88
N LYS A 269 0.84 17.68 -47.98
CA LYS A 269 1.16 18.87 -48.79
C LYS A 269 2.42 19.58 -48.28
N LEU A 270 2.54 19.81 -46.97
CA LEU A 270 3.70 20.47 -46.40
C LEU A 270 5.01 19.68 -46.62
N ARG A 271 4.96 18.35 -46.65
CA ARG A 271 6.10 17.52 -47.06
C ARG A 271 6.46 17.72 -48.53
N GLN A 272 5.47 17.72 -49.43
CA GLN A 272 5.67 17.98 -50.86
C GLN A 272 6.32 19.34 -51.11
N GLU A 273 5.85 20.41 -50.44
CA GLU A 273 6.45 21.74 -50.51
C GLU A 273 7.90 21.75 -49.98
N LEU A 274 8.16 21.09 -48.84
CA LEU A 274 9.51 21.00 -48.27
C LEU A 274 10.48 20.19 -49.15
N ASP A 275 10.01 19.15 -49.82
CA ASP A 275 10.83 18.34 -50.72
C ASP A 275 11.08 19.06 -52.06
N PHE A 276 10.08 19.78 -52.60
CA PHE A 276 10.25 20.69 -53.74
C PHE A 276 11.24 21.84 -53.43
N ILE A 277 11.18 22.43 -52.23
CA ILE A 277 12.13 23.47 -51.81
C ILE A 277 13.58 22.89 -51.74
N LYS A 278 13.78 21.66 -51.25
CA LYS A 278 15.10 21.00 -51.29
C LYS A 278 15.57 20.78 -52.72
N GLU A 279 14.70 20.31 -53.62
CA GLU A 279 15.02 20.12 -55.03
C GLU A 279 15.46 21.44 -55.67
N LYS A 280 14.76 22.55 -55.42
CA LYS A 280 15.16 23.88 -55.90
C LYS A 280 16.43 24.42 -55.26
N ILE A 281 16.70 24.12 -53.99
CA ILE A 281 18.00 24.45 -53.37
C ILE A 281 19.13 23.69 -54.07
N ASN A 282 18.95 22.41 -54.38
CA ASN A 282 19.95 21.59 -55.07
C ASN A 282 20.17 22.07 -56.52
N GLU A 283 19.09 22.34 -57.27
CA GLU A 283 19.17 22.94 -58.62
C GLU A 283 19.98 24.24 -58.61
N ILE A 284 19.69 25.13 -57.65
CA ILE A 284 20.38 26.43 -57.52
C ILE A 284 21.86 26.20 -57.17
N GLN A 285 22.18 25.34 -56.19
CA GLN A 285 23.57 25.01 -55.85
C GLN A 285 24.35 24.46 -57.06
N ASP A 286 23.75 23.64 -57.90
CA ASP A 286 24.39 23.13 -59.11
C ASP A 286 24.49 24.18 -60.22
N THR A 287 23.59 25.17 -60.29
CA THR A 287 23.80 26.35 -61.16
C THR A 287 24.91 27.26 -60.65
N ILE A 288 25.08 27.40 -59.32
CA ILE A 288 26.16 28.19 -58.73
C ILE A 288 27.51 27.55 -59.07
N LYS A 289 27.71 26.26 -58.81
CA LYS A 289 28.95 25.54 -59.18
C LYS A 289 29.31 25.72 -60.66
N ARG A 290 28.35 25.46 -61.57
CA ARG A 290 28.56 25.65 -63.02
C ARG A 290 28.90 27.09 -63.41
N ASN A 291 28.44 28.09 -62.66
CA ASN A 291 28.81 29.48 -62.88
C ASN A 291 30.20 29.81 -62.29
N GLU A 292 30.55 29.25 -61.14
CA GLU A 292 31.88 29.38 -60.51
C GLU A 292 32.98 28.74 -61.39
N ASP A 293 32.74 27.51 -61.87
CA ASP A 293 33.61 26.81 -62.84
C ASP A 293 33.81 27.66 -64.10
N ARG A 294 32.71 28.19 -64.65
CA ARG A 294 32.73 29.05 -65.85
C ARG A 294 33.38 30.42 -65.60
N GLU A 295 33.28 30.97 -64.40
CA GLU A 295 33.99 32.20 -64.03
C GLU A 295 35.50 31.95 -63.96
N ALA A 296 35.94 30.77 -63.50
CA ALA A 296 37.34 30.36 -63.56
C ALA A 296 37.84 30.20 -65.01
N GLU A 297 37.08 29.49 -65.87
CA GLU A 297 37.38 29.39 -67.31
C GLU A 297 37.56 30.77 -67.96
N ILE A 298 36.62 31.69 -67.70
CA ILE A 298 36.64 33.04 -68.30
C ILE A 298 37.82 33.87 -67.75
N LYS A 299 38.17 33.74 -66.47
CA LYS A 299 39.37 34.37 -65.89
C LYS A 299 40.64 33.88 -66.56
N GLU A 300 40.82 32.57 -66.73
CA GLU A 300 41.99 32.02 -67.44
C GLU A 300 42.11 32.53 -68.87
N VAL A 301 40.99 32.57 -69.61
CA VAL A 301 40.96 33.10 -70.99
C VAL A 301 41.26 34.61 -71.01
N PHE A 302 40.74 35.37 -70.04
CA PHE A 302 40.99 36.82 -69.94
C PHE A 302 42.46 37.14 -69.66
N TYR A 303 43.08 36.47 -68.67
CA TYR A 303 44.51 36.66 -68.39
C TYR A 303 45.39 36.27 -69.59
N ARG A 304 45.06 35.16 -70.26
CA ARG A 304 45.75 34.75 -71.50
C ARG A 304 45.66 35.81 -72.61
N ILE A 305 44.52 36.49 -72.77
CA ILE A 305 44.35 37.58 -73.74
C ILE A 305 45.12 38.84 -73.34
N LEU A 306 45.13 39.19 -72.05
CA LEU A 306 45.91 40.31 -71.51
C LEU A 306 47.41 40.14 -71.81
N GLU A 307 47.96 38.97 -71.49
CA GLU A 307 49.37 38.65 -71.72
C GLU A 307 49.73 38.57 -73.22
N GLN A 308 48.93 37.84 -74.02
CA GLN A 308 49.29 37.55 -75.42
C GLN A 308 48.99 38.68 -76.41
N LYS A 309 48.01 39.55 -76.13
CA LYS A 309 47.56 40.58 -77.10
C LYS A 309 47.74 41.99 -76.58
N ILE A 310 47.14 42.31 -75.44
CA ILE A 310 47.07 43.70 -74.96
C ILE A 310 48.47 44.19 -74.55
N ARG A 311 49.22 43.37 -73.80
CA ARG A 311 50.62 43.67 -73.42
C ARG A 311 51.51 43.93 -74.65
N HIS A 312 51.36 43.13 -75.71
CA HIS A 312 52.16 43.30 -76.93
C HIS A 312 51.77 44.54 -77.75
N ILE A 313 50.52 44.99 -77.71
CA ILE A 313 50.07 46.21 -78.40
C ILE A 313 50.54 47.48 -77.65
N VAL A 314 50.44 47.49 -76.32
CA VAL A 314 50.83 48.65 -75.49
C VAL A 314 52.34 48.75 -75.28
N SER A 315 53.05 47.63 -75.22
CA SER A 315 54.51 47.57 -74.97
C SER A 315 55.32 47.13 -76.20
N SER A 316 54.85 47.40 -77.42
CA SER A 316 55.69 47.25 -78.61
C SER A 316 56.66 48.42 -78.73
N ASP A 317 57.92 48.14 -79.08
CA ASP A 317 58.91 49.19 -79.35
C ASP A 317 58.41 50.19 -80.41
N MET A 318 57.63 49.73 -81.40
CA MET A 318 57.10 50.61 -82.45
C MET A 318 56.03 51.58 -81.91
N THR A 319 55.13 51.13 -81.03
CA THR A 319 54.11 52.01 -80.45
C THR A 319 54.71 52.98 -79.43
N LEU A 320 55.74 52.56 -78.69
CA LEU A 320 56.52 53.43 -77.82
C LEU A 320 57.36 54.45 -78.60
N GLN A 321 57.95 54.07 -79.74
CA GLN A 321 58.64 55.00 -80.64
C GLN A 321 57.67 56.04 -81.24
N ILE A 322 56.50 55.62 -81.72
CA ILE A 322 55.47 56.55 -82.21
C ILE A 322 55.04 57.52 -81.11
N PHE A 323 54.81 57.04 -79.89
CA PHE A 323 54.48 57.89 -78.74
C PHE A 323 55.54 58.97 -78.53
N ASN A 324 56.82 58.57 -78.44
CA ASN A 324 57.95 59.48 -78.25
C ASN A 324 58.11 60.49 -79.41
N TYR A 325 57.86 60.08 -80.65
CA TYR A 325 57.92 61.00 -81.81
C TYR A 325 56.79 62.02 -81.82
N VAL A 326 55.56 61.63 -81.44
CA VAL A 326 54.42 62.56 -81.32
C VAL A 326 54.64 63.54 -80.18
N GLU A 327 55.12 63.07 -79.01
CA GLU A 327 55.47 63.93 -77.88
C GLU A 327 56.58 64.93 -78.25
N PHE A 328 57.68 64.47 -78.86
CA PHE A 328 58.77 65.34 -79.33
C PHE A 328 58.31 66.40 -80.35
N ALA A 329 57.45 66.03 -81.30
CA ALA A 329 56.90 66.97 -82.28
C ALA A 329 55.99 68.02 -81.63
N TYR A 330 55.16 67.61 -80.67
CA TYR A 330 54.28 68.49 -79.91
C TYR A 330 55.08 69.50 -79.06
N GLU A 331 56.14 69.04 -78.39
CA GLU A 331 57.01 69.89 -77.58
C GLU A 331 57.77 70.96 -78.40
N GLN A 332 58.17 70.65 -79.63
CA GLN A 332 58.88 71.62 -80.48
C GLN A 332 57.96 72.65 -81.17
N LEU A 333 56.72 72.28 -81.47
CA LEU A 333 55.82 73.12 -82.29
C LEU A 333 54.80 73.92 -81.46
N ILE A 334 54.40 73.44 -80.28
CA ILE A 334 53.28 74.01 -79.51
C ILE A 334 53.75 74.47 -78.12
N ALA A 335 54.11 73.53 -77.24
CA ALA A 335 54.58 73.81 -75.88
C ALA A 335 55.21 72.57 -75.23
N PRO A 336 56.17 72.71 -74.28
CA PRO A 336 56.65 71.60 -73.46
C PRO A 336 55.49 70.92 -72.71
N ASN A 337 55.51 69.59 -72.61
CA ASN A 337 54.33 68.78 -72.29
C ASN A 337 54.03 68.68 -70.77
N GLU A 338 53.93 69.81 -70.07
CA GLU A 338 53.77 69.87 -68.60
C GLU A 338 52.49 69.19 -68.07
N THR A 339 51.52 68.90 -68.94
CA THR A 339 50.16 68.41 -68.56
C THR A 339 49.84 66.99 -69.02
N LYS A 340 50.77 66.27 -69.67
CA LYS A 340 50.63 64.85 -70.05
C LYS A 340 49.36 64.54 -70.85
N PHE A 341 49.16 65.24 -71.96
CA PHE A 341 48.08 64.93 -72.90
C PHE A 341 48.19 63.50 -73.44
N ALA A 342 47.06 62.89 -73.80
CA ALA A 342 47.10 61.58 -74.47
C ALA A 342 47.73 61.73 -75.86
N SER A 343 48.42 60.68 -76.34
CA SER A 343 49.11 60.70 -77.64
C SER A 343 48.19 61.08 -78.81
N LEU A 344 46.92 60.70 -78.74
CA LEU A 344 45.90 61.07 -79.73
C LEU A 344 45.56 62.58 -79.67
N ASP A 345 45.46 63.17 -78.47
CA ASP A 345 45.18 64.60 -78.31
C ASP A 345 46.38 65.46 -78.77
N MET A 346 47.61 65.01 -78.49
CA MET A 346 48.84 65.65 -79.00
C MET A 346 48.89 65.60 -80.53
N ALA A 347 48.53 64.47 -81.14
CA ALA A 347 48.45 64.33 -82.60
C ALA A 347 47.36 65.23 -83.22
N LEU A 348 46.15 65.29 -82.63
CA LEU A 348 45.08 66.18 -83.09
C LEU A 348 45.43 67.68 -82.95
N ALA A 349 46.23 68.04 -81.96
CA ALA A 349 46.72 69.42 -81.82
C ALA A 349 47.76 69.78 -82.90
N LEU A 350 48.67 68.85 -83.20
CA LEU A 350 49.62 68.99 -84.32
C LEU A 350 48.91 69.06 -85.69
N GLU A 351 47.86 68.26 -85.89
CA GLU A 351 47.03 68.29 -87.09
C GLU A 351 46.32 69.65 -87.26
N ARG A 352 45.79 70.23 -86.18
CA ARG A 352 45.20 71.58 -86.20
C ARG A 352 46.20 72.68 -86.52
N GLU A 353 47.42 72.62 -85.99
CA GLU A 353 48.44 73.63 -86.35
C GLU A 353 48.95 73.44 -87.78
N TYR A 354 49.01 72.21 -88.28
CA TYR A 354 49.28 71.94 -89.69
C TYR A 354 48.17 72.51 -90.60
N ASP A 355 46.90 72.34 -90.23
CA ASP A 355 45.75 72.93 -90.94
C ASP A 355 45.77 74.46 -90.86
N ASN A 356 46.05 75.05 -89.69
CA ASN A 356 46.21 76.50 -89.52
C ASN A 356 47.30 77.06 -90.44
N LEU A 357 48.48 76.41 -90.47
CA LEU A 357 49.60 76.80 -91.35
C LEU A 357 49.24 76.63 -92.83
N THR A 358 48.55 75.55 -93.20
CA THR A 358 48.09 75.31 -94.58
C THR A 358 47.05 76.34 -95.02
N LEU A 359 46.13 76.71 -94.13
CA LEU A 359 45.13 77.76 -94.37
C LEU A 359 45.81 79.13 -94.50
N ASN A 360 46.76 79.46 -93.63
CA ASN A 360 47.59 80.68 -93.76
C ASN A 360 48.35 80.72 -95.10
N ILE A 361 48.93 79.60 -95.55
CA ILE A 361 49.58 79.49 -96.87
C ILE A 361 48.56 79.77 -98.00
N SER A 362 47.32 79.27 -97.89
CA SER A 362 46.27 79.47 -98.90
C SER A 362 45.73 80.90 -99.00
N VAL A 363 45.99 81.76 -98.00
CA VAL A 363 45.57 83.17 -97.97
C VAL A 363 46.51 84.07 -98.77
N TYR A 364 47.74 83.63 -99.08
CA TYR A 364 48.68 84.40 -99.89
C TYR A 364 48.33 84.33 -101.38
N ASP A 365 48.06 85.48 -101.98
CA ASP A 365 47.67 85.59 -103.38
C ASP A 365 48.79 85.12 -104.33
N LEU A 366 48.45 84.26 -105.29
CA LEU A 366 49.40 83.46 -106.07
C LEU A 366 50.30 84.32 -106.96
N ASP A 367 49.81 85.49 -107.40
CA ASP A 367 50.61 86.44 -108.19
C ASP A 367 51.51 87.31 -107.29
N MET A 368 51.18 87.49 -106.01
CA MET A 368 52.07 88.09 -105.02
C MET A 368 53.22 87.11 -104.68
N ILE A 369 52.91 85.82 -104.53
CA ILE A 369 53.93 84.77 -104.40
C ILE A 369 54.85 84.76 -105.62
N LYS A 370 54.33 84.80 -106.85
CA LYS A 370 55.17 84.88 -108.07
C LYS A 370 55.99 86.17 -108.17
N GLN A 371 55.49 87.30 -107.65
CA GLN A 371 56.26 88.55 -107.58
C GLN A 371 57.42 88.41 -106.60
N ILE A 372 57.17 87.91 -105.38
CA ILE A 372 58.22 87.66 -104.37
C ILE A 372 59.20 86.59 -104.86
N GLU A 373 58.74 85.51 -105.48
CA GLU A 373 59.58 84.47 -106.08
C GLU A 373 60.46 85.05 -107.20
N LYS A 374 59.89 85.87 -108.09
CA LYS A 374 60.66 86.55 -109.13
C LYS A 374 61.66 87.56 -108.56
N GLU A 375 61.28 88.38 -107.58
CA GLU A 375 62.17 89.34 -106.94
C GLU A 375 63.30 88.63 -106.16
N THR A 376 63.02 87.53 -105.46
CA THR A 376 64.04 86.74 -104.76
C THR A 376 64.93 85.97 -105.73
N TYR A 377 64.42 85.47 -106.86
CA TYR A 377 65.26 84.93 -107.93
C TYR A 377 66.13 86.03 -108.58
N GLU A 378 65.60 87.23 -108.88
CA GLU A 378 66.37 88.33 -109.47
C GLU A 378 67.41 88.88 -108.48
N HIS A 379 67.06 89.08 -107.21
CA HIS A 379 67.97 89.49 -106.15
C HIS A 379 69.05 88.42 -105.91
N GLY A 380 68.66 87.15 -105.82
CA GLY A 380 69.60 86.02 -105.76
C GLY A 380 70.50 85.95 -107.01
N HIS A 381 69.99 86.28 -108.19
CA HIS A 381 70.80 86.36 -109.41
C HIS A 381 71.80 87.52 -109.38
N ILE A 382 71.43 88.65 -108.78
CA ILE A 382 72.30 89.81 -108.54
C ILE A 382 73.36 89.48 -107.50
N GLU A 383 73.01 88.81 -106.40
CA GLU A 383 73.96 88.33 -105.38
C GLU A 383 74.92 87.29 -105.95
N ILE A 384 74.44 86.32 -106.73
CA ILE A 384 75.29 85.34 -107.43
C ILE A 384 76.21 86.02 -108.45
N LYS A 385 75.77 87.10 -109.12
CA LYS A 385 76.64 87.91 -110.00
C LYS A 385 77.71 88.66 -109.18
N ARG A 386 77.31 89.41 -108.15
CA ARG A 386 78.21 90.12 -107.23
C ARG A 386 79.23 89.17 -106.59
N ALA A 387 78.80 87.99 -106.15
CA ALA A 387 79.67 86.96 -105.59
C ALA A 387 80.64 86.38 -106.63
N LYS A 388 80.21 86.16 -107.89
CA LYS A 388 81.09 85.73 -108.99
C LYS A 388 82.09 86.82 -109.41
N GLU A 389 81.71 88.09 -109.35
CA GLU A 389 82.58 89.24 -109.62
C GLU A 389 83.59 89.45 -108.49
N ALA A 390 83.13 89.45 -107.24
CA ALA A 390 83.99 89.47 -106.05
C ALA A 390 84.95 88.28 -106.04
N PHE A 391 84.51 87.08 -106.41
CA PHE A 391 85.37 85.89 -106.53
C PHE A 391 86.39 86.01 -107.66
N LYS A 392 86.05 86.62 -108.81
CA LYS A 392 87.04 86.95 -109.85
C LYS A 392 88.09 87.94 -109.33
N MET A 393 87.63 89.06 -108.74
CA MET A 393 88.52 90.08 -108.16
C MET A 393 89.43 89.49 -107.08
N LEU A 394 88.88 88.68 -106.16
CA LEU A 394 89.64 87.97 -105.15
C LEU A 394 90.64 87.01 -105.79
N LYS A 395 90.24 86.22 -106.81
CA LYS A 395 91.15 85.30 -107.52
C LYS A 395 92.26 86.03 -108.29
N ASP A 396 92.03 87.23 -108.80
CA ASP A 396 93.04 88.04 -109.49
C ASP A 396 93.96 88.78 -108.50
N VAL A 397 93.43 89.25 -107.36
CA VAL A 397 94.21 89.66 -106.19
C VAL A 397 95.06 88.49 -105.66
N ASP A 398 94.55 87.26 -105.69
CA ASP A 398 95.27 86.06 -105.24
C ASP A 398 96.34 85.61 -106.24
N LYS A 399 96.14 85.82 -107.56
CA LYS A 399 97.21 85.70 -108.57
C LYS A 399 98.28 86.76 -108.35
N LEU A 400 97.90 88.01 -108.08
CA LEU A 400 98.84 89.10 -107.80
C LEU A 400 99.61 88.84 -106.50
N SER A 401 98.94 88.41 -105.42
CA SER A 401 99.57 88.09 -104.14
C SER A 401 100.53 86.91 -104.26
N LYS A 402 100.17 85.87 -105.03
CA LYS A 402 101.05 84.72 -105.32
C LYS A 402 102.23 85.10 -106.22
N ARG A 403 102.03 85.93 -107.25
CA ARG A 403 103.14 86.46 -108.07
C ARG A 403 104.08 87.33 -107.25
N LEU A 404 103.53 88.22 -106.42
CA LEU A 404 104.27 89.13 -105.57
C LEU A 404 105.08 88.36 -104.50
N LYS A 405 104.46 87.40 -103.80
CA LYS A 405 105.18 86.47 -102.91
C LYS A 405 106.26 85.69 -103.67
N SER A 406 105.94 85.12 -104.83
CA SER A 406 106.91 84.40 -105.68
C SER A 406 108.04 85.29 -106.25
N SER A 407 107.90 86.63 -106.24
CA SER A 407 108.99 87.57 -106.58
C SER A 407 109.81 88.04 -105.37
N TYR A 408 109.29 87.86 -104.15
CA TYR A 408 110.01 88.12 -102.90
C TYR A 408 110.61 86.86 -102.26
N GLU A 409 110.19 85.66 -102.68
CA GLU A 409 110.84 84.40 -102.34
C GLU A 409 112.14 84.25 -103.13
N PRO A 410 113.34 84.29 -102.49
CA PRO A 410 114.60 84.14 -103.21
C PRO A 410 114.73 82.72 -103.78
N THR A 411 115.15 82.63 -105.04
CA THR A 411 115.27 81.37 -105.79
C THR A 411 116.01 80.32 -104.97
N ARG A 412 115.35 79.18 -104.67
CA ARG A 412 115.99 78.02 -104.04
C ARG A 412 117.05 77.42 -104.96
N ARG A 413 118.25 77.98 -104.94
CA ARG A 413 119.46 77.24 -105.28
C ARG A 413 119.53 76.07 -104.32
N LYS A 414 119.45 74.84 -104.84
CA LYS A 414 120.10 73.70 -104.19
C LYS A 414 121.56 74.14 -103.95
N ILE A 415 122.17 73.89 -102.80
CA ILE A 415 122.05 72.69 -101.96
C ILE A 415 122.49 71.40 -102.68
N TYR A 416 123.52 71.34 -103.50
CA TYR A 416 124.44 72.39 -104.02
C TYR A 416 124.81 72.15 -105.50
N GLU A 417 124.02 71.31 -106.13
CA GLU A 417 124.30 70.37 -107.21
C GLU A 417 122.96 70.00 -107.89
#